data_AF-A0A0D7B6I8-F1
#
_entry.id   AF-A0A0D7B6I8-F1
#
_cell.length_a   1.000
_cell.length_b   1.000
_cell.length_c   1.000
_cell.angle_alpha   90.00
_cell.angle_beta   90.00
_cell.angle_gamma   90.00
#
_symmetry.space_group_name_H-M   'P 1'
#
loop_
_entity.id
_entity.type
_entity.pdbx_description
1 polymer ?
#
loop_
_entity_poly.entity_id
_entity_poly.type
_entity_poly.pdbx_seq_one_letter_code
_entity_poly.pdbx_strand_id
1 'polypeptide(L)'
;MIDNIPDTIRARLDPYNQAFIVPLDDPESHHLVKRKLVYKNYGGGSQDTFTKTGQDALDENPGIRVRHFAMLLRTWNPECPRIPGQPGLFFGCGSLPHWPHASETVFIRITTDAFWRYLGEYEFIKCAPLTVDEFRALPNEAQVSWSSGLAKAKWATEARTRMFLRIQFGREPTLAECTAAPDPKGHISPQQIQAQLSEGKESIGVWAIRCVAYDEELQLEL
;
A
#
# COMPACT_ATOMS: atom_id res chain seq x y z
N MET A 1 -10.51 -19.35 -1.96
CA MET A 1 -9.64 -19.39 -3.16
C MET A 1 -8.24 -19.07 -2.68
N ILE A 2 -7.27 -19.96 -2.89
CA ILE A 2 -5.87 -19.67 -2.61
C ILE A 2 -5.40 -18.80 -3.77
N ASP A 3 -5.07 -17.53 -3.48
CA ASP A 3 -4.55 -16.61 -4.47
C ASP A 3 -3.19 -17.14 -4.96
N ASN A 4 -3.14 -17.61 -6.21
CA ASN A 4 -1.97 -18.28 -6.79
C ASN A 4 -0.96 -17.24 -7.28
N ILE A 5 -0.35 -16.55 -6.33
CA ILE A 5 0.66 -15.51 -6.57
C ILE A 5 2.02 -16.19 -6.73
N PRO A 6 2.84 -15.78 -7.72
CA PRO A 6 4.14 -16.38 -7.97
C PRO A 6 5.02 -16.48 -6.73
N ASP A 7 5.70 -17.61 -6.56
CA ASP A 7 6.64 -17.81 -5.45
C ASP A 7 7.79 -16.80 -5.48
N THR A 8 8.15 -16.27 -6.65
CA THR A 8 9.15 -15.20 -6.79
C THR A 8 8.73 -13.91 -6.08
N ILE A 9 7.43 -13.64 -5.98
CA ILE A 9 6.89 -12.52 -5.19
C ILE A 9 7.09 -12.80 -3.71
N ARG A 10 6.69 -13.99 -3.24
CA ARG A 10 6.79 -14.38 -1.83
C ARG A 10 8.22 -14.53 -1.34
N ALA A 11 9.14 -14.97 -2.20
CA ALA A 11 10.56 -15.11 -1.87
C ALA A 11 11.22 -13.80 -1.38
N ARG A 12 10.63 -12.64 -1.71
CA ARG A 12 11.04 -11.33 -1.15
C ARG A 12 10.86 -11.26 0.38
N LEU A 13 10.06 -12.15 0.97
CA LEU A 13 9.84 -12.27 2.42
C LEU A 13 10.75 -13.29 3.10
N ASP A 14 11.51 -14.11 2.36
CA ASP A 14 12.37 -15.14 2.95
C ASP A 14 13.32 -14.59 4.02
N PRO A 15 13.94 -13.40 3.86
CA PRO A 15 14.79 -12.81 4.90
C PRO A 15 14.04 -12.37 6.17
N TYR A 16 12.70 -12.31 6.12
CA TYR A 16 11.83 -11.75 7.15
C TYR A 16 10.73 -12.72 7.59
N ASN A 17 10.91 -14.01 7.32
CA ASN A 17 9.89 -15.05 7.51
C ASN A 17 9.49 -15.27 8.98
N GLN A 18 10.26 -14.76 9.93
CA GLN A 18 9.92 -14.80 11.34
C GLN A 18 8.87 -13.73 11.67
N ALA A 19 7.66 -14.19 12.00
CA ALA A 19 6.62 -13.32 12.52
C ALA A 19 7.04 -12.71 13.87
N PHE A 20 6.64 -11.47 14.10
CA PHE A 20 6.75 -10.86 15.41
C PHE A 20 5.78 -11.57 16.36
N ILE A 21 6.27 -11.95 17.54
CA ILE A 21 5.45 -12.60 18.56
C ILE A 21 4.60 -11.52 19.21
N VAL A 22 3.31 -11.50 18.88
CA VAL A 22 2.35 -10.59 19.50
C VAL A 22 1.99 -11.16 20.88
N PRO A 23 2.19 -10.41 21.98
CA PRO A 23 1.99 -10.88 23.34
C PRO A 23 0.50 -10.90 23.75
N LEU A 24 -0.37 -11.48 22.91
CA LEU A 24 -1.80 -11.57 23.19
C LEU A 24 -2.27 -13.03 23.19
N ASP A 25 -3.13 -13.38 24.14
CA ASP A 25 -3.62 -14.75 24.36
C ASP A 25 -4.42 -15.33 23.18
N ASP A 26 -5.06 -14.46 22.38
CA ASP A 26 -5.75 -14.84 21.15
C ASP A 26 -5.53 -13.78 20.03
N PRO A 27 -4.61 -14.04 19.07
CA PRO A 27 -4.34 -13.19 17.91
C PRO A 27 -5.51 -12.99 16.94
N GLU A 28 -6.54 -13.84 17.01
CA GLU A 28 -7.72 -13.80 16.13
C GLU A 28 -8.93 -13.12 16.79
N SER A 29 -8.97 -13.03 18.13
CA SER A 29 -9.98 -12.30 18.93
C SER A 29 -10.02 -10.78 18.69
N HIS A 30 -9.15 -10.27 17.82
CA HIS A 30 -8.79 -8.85 17.76
C HIS A 30 -9.97 -7.96 17.37
N HIS A 31 -10.15 -6.89 18.15
CA HIS A 31 -11.15 -5.87 17.92
C HIS A 31 -11.07 -5.33 16.50
N LEU A 32 -12.16 -5.53 15.76
CA LEU A 32 -12.32 -4.95 14.44
C LEU A 32 -12.80 -3.51 14.60
N VAL A 33 -12.00 -2.56 14.13
CA VAL A 33 -12.32 -1.15 14.17
C VAL A 33 -12.94 -0.69 12.85
N LYS A 34 -13.96 0.17 12.90
CA LYS A 34 -14.48 0.82 11.68
C LYS A 34 -13.50 1.89 11.21
N ARG A 35 -13.27 2.00 9.90
CA ARG A 35 -12.42 3.06 9.33
C ARG A 35 -12.77 4.46 9.83
N LYS A 36 -14.08 4.73 9.98
CA LYS A 36 -14.59 6.01 10.43
C LYS A 36 -14.12 6.35 11.85
N LEU A 37 -13.95 5.34 12.71
CA LEU A 37 -13.46 5.56 14.09
C LEU A 37 -11.97 5.87 14.08
N VAL A 38 -11.16 5.13 13.33
CA VAL A 38 -9.72 5.43 13.12
C VAL A 38 -9.55 6.87 12.61
N TYR A 39 -10.31 7.26 11.58
CA TYR A 39 -10.31 8.62 11.06
C TYR A 39 -10.73 9.66 12.11
N LYS A 40 -11.76 9.39 12.91
CA LYS A 40 -12.23 10.32 13.94
C LYS A 40 -11.16 10.53 15.01
N ASN A 41 -10.44 9.48 15.39
CA ASN A 41 -9.49 9.52 16.49
C ASN A 41 -8.12 10.07 16.07
N TYR A 42 -7.69 9.83 14.82
CA TYR A 42 -6.34 10.18 14.37
C TYR A 42 -6.32 11.14 13.17
N GLY A 43 -7.45 11.41 12.51
CA GLY A 43 -7.53 12.24 11.31
C GLY A 43 -7.35 11.46 9.99
N GLY A 44 -7.07 12.18 8.91
CA GLY A 44 -6.91 11.61 7.56
C GLY A 44 -8.15 11.60 6.69
N GLY A 45 -8.18 10.67 5.73
CA GLY A 45 -9.28 10.51 4.78
C GLY A 45 -9.91 9.12 4.80
N SER A 46 -11.15 9.05 4.30
CA SER A 46 -11.89 7.78 4.16
C SER A 46 -11.33 6.84 3.09
N GLN A 47 -10.36 7.31 2.28
CA GLN A 47 -9.80 6.55 1.16
C GLN A 47 -8.26 6.51 1.13
N ASP A 48 -7.56 7.34 1.91
CA ASP A 48 -6.10 7.42 1.87
C ASP A 48 -5.43 6.15 2.40
N THR A 49 -4.43 5.65 1.70
CA THR A 49 -3.67 4.49 2.19
C THR A 49 -2.74 4.89 3.32
N PHE A 50 -1.99 5.97 3.17
CA PHE A 50 -1.09 6.49 4.21
C PHE A 50 -1.63 7.81 4.73
N THR A 51 -1.60 7.96 6.04
CA THR A 51 -2.10 9.16 6.70
C THR A 51 -1.17 9.51 7.85
N LYS A 52 -0.89 10.81 7.99
CA LYS A 52 -0.30 11.37 9.20
C LYS A 52 -1.42 11.78 10.14
N THR A 53 -1.24 11.53 11.43
CA THR A 53 -2.17 12.00 12.46
C THR A 53 -2.35 13.52 12.39
N GLY A 54 -3.61 13.96 12.38
CA GLY A 54 -3.99 15.36 12.24
C GLY A 54 -3.54 16.20 13.43
N GLN A 55 -3.19 17.46 13.19
CA GLN A 55 -2.74 18.35 14.26
C GLN A 55 -3.83 18.56 15.32
N ASP A 56 -5.08 18.74 14.90
CA ASP A 56 -6.23 18.89 15.81
C ASP A 56 -6.36 17.70 16.78
N ALA A 57 -6.18 16.47 16.29
CA ALA A 57 -6.22 15.27 17.13
C ALA A 57 -5.07 15.24 18.14
N LEU A 58 -3.88 15.70 17.75
CA LEU A 58 -2.73 15.82 18.64
C LEU A 58 -2.90 16.93 19.68
N ASP A 59 -3.57 18.02 19.33
CA ASP A 59 -3.84 19.14 20.24
C ASP A 59 -4.92 18.74 21.26
N GLU A 60 -5.95 18.02 20.84
CA GLU A 60 -6.99 17.46 21.70
C GLU A 60 -6.47 16.33 22.60
N ASN A 61 -5.58 15.49 22.07
CA ASN A 61 -4.95 14.41 22.81
C ASN A 61 -3.43 14.33 22.51
N PRO A 62 -2.61 15.06 23.29
CA PRO A 62 -1.15 15.05 23.14
C PRO A 62 -0.52 13.66 23.36
N GLY A 63 -1.24 12.76 24.04
CA GLY A 63 -0.83 11.40 24.34
C GLY A 63 -0.97 10.41 23.17
N ILE A 64 -1.57 10.81 22.03
CA ILE A 64 -1.69 9.93 20.86
C ILE A 64 -0.31 9.43 20.42
N ARG A 65 -0.16 8.11 20.40
CA ARG A 65 1.05 7.40 19.97
C ARG A 65 1.12 7.20 18.45
N VAL A 66 -0.03 7.02 17.81
CA VAL A 66 -0.12 6.86 16.35
C VAL A 66 0.28 8.17 15.67
N ARG A 67 1.38 8.18 14.92
CA ARG A 67 1.86 9.38 14.17
C ARG A 67 1.66 9.25 12.67
N HIS A 68 1.89 8.05 12.16
CA HIS A 68 1.75 7.68 10.76
C HIS A 68 1.10 6.30 10.70
N PHE A 69 0.08 6.15 9.87
CA PHE A 69 -0.61 4.89 9.74
C PHE A 69 -0.95 4.54 8.29
N ALA A 70 -0.96 3.23 8.03
CA ALA A 70 -1.24 2.64 6.74
C ALA A 70 -2.53 1.81 6.80
N MET A 71 -3.50 2.13 5.95
CA MET A 71 -4.77 1.43 5.80
C MET A 71 -4.72 0.59 4.53
N LEU A 72 -4.20 -0.64 4.64
CA LEU A 72 -3.96 -1.53 3.52
C LEU A 72 -5.23 -2.23 3.01
N LEU A 73 -5.27 -2.47 1.70
CA LEU A 73 -6.31 -3.24 1.04
C LEU A 73 -5.69 -4.42 0.31
N ARG A 74 -6.24 -5.61 0.53
CA ARG A 74 -5.80 -6.84 -0.15
C ARG A 74 -5.98 -6.79 -1.66
N THR A 75 -7.01 -6.08 -2.12
CA THR A 75 -7.28 -5.87 -3.54
C THR A 75 -6.16 -5.09 -4.23
N TRP A 76 -5.33 -4.36 -3.48
CA TRP A 76 -4.14 -3.68 -3.99
C TRP A 76 -2.85 -4.42 -3.62
N ASN A 77 -2.84 -5.07 -2.46
CA ASN A 77 -1.67 -5.71 -1.86
C ASN A 77 -2.02 -7.16 -1.49
N PRO A 78 -2.05 -8.08 -2.45
CA PRO A 78 -2.58 -9.42 -2.19
C PRO A 78 -1.77 -10.24 -1.17
N GLU A 79 -0.48 -9.91 -1.03
CA GLU A 79 0.49 -10.51 -0.10
C GLU A 79 0.74 -9.64 1.14
N CYS A 80 -0.11 -8.65 1.44
CA CYS A 80 0.03 -7.90 2.69
C CYS A 80 -0.20 -8.80 3.92
N PRO A 81 0.30 -8.40 5.11
CA PRO A 81 0.02 -9.07 6.37
C PRO A 81 -1.48 -9.32 6.59
N ARG A 82 -1.82 -10.49 7.13
CA ARG A 82 -3.21 -10.91 7.37
C ARG A 82 -3.57 -10.98 8.84
N ILE A 83 -2.58 -11.33 9.66
CA ILE A 83 -2.69 -11.39 11.11
C ILE A 83 -1.62 -10.50 11.75
N PRO A 84 -1.87 -10.05 12.99
CA PRO A 84 -0.91 -9.26 13.76
C PRO A 84 0.49 -9.87 13.78
N GLY A 85 1.53 -9.04 13.64
CA GLY A 85 2.93 -9.48 13.67
C GLY A 85 3.42 -10.19 12.40
N GLN A 86 2.53 -10.61 11.51
CA GLN A 86 2.91 -11.33 10.28
C GLN A 86 3.64 -10.39 9.31
N PRO A 87 4.77 -10.80 8.69
CA PRO A 87 5.35 -10.07 7.58
C PRO A 87 4.46 -10.13 6.34
N GLY A 88 4.71 -9.26 5.37
CA GLY A 88 4.01 -9.29 4.09
C GLY A 88 4.58 -8.27 3.11
N LEU A 89 3.90 -8.07 2.00
CA LEU A 89 4.30 -7.15 0.94
C LEU A 89 3.33 -5.98 0.82
N PHE A 90 3.90 -4.81 0.61
CA PHE A 90 3.19 -3.62 0.16
C PHE A 90 3.60 -3.28 -1.27
N PHE A 91 2.62 -3.10 -2.13
CA PHE A 91 2.81 -2.66 -3.50
C PHE A 91 2.59 -1.14 -3.56
N GLY A 92 3.53 -0.42 -4.17
CA GLY A 92 3.57 1.03 -4.14
C GLY A 92 4.12 1.63 -5.43
N CYS A 93 4.21 2.96 -5.49
CA CYS A 93 4.99 3.62 -6.54
C CYS A 93 6.49 3.46 -6.27
N GLY A 94 7.23 2.96 -7.26
CA GLY A 94 8.64 2.59 -7.12
C GLY A 94 9.66 3.74 -7.02
N SER A 95 9.21 5.01 -7.03
CA SER A 95 10.09 6.17 -7.09
C SER A 95 10.82 6.48 -5.78
N LEU A 96 10.30 6.05 -4.62
CA LEU A 96 10.94 6.31 -3.34
C LEU A 96 12.21 5.46 -3.15
N PRO A 97 13.40 6.04 -2.86
CA PRO A 97 14.63 5.27 -2.64
C PRO A 97 14.60 4.50 -1.32
N HIS A 98 14.00 5.08 -0.28
CA HIS A 98 13.77 4.48 1.03
C HIS A 98 12.40 4.91 1.55
N TRP A 99 11.85 4.17 2.52
CA TRP A 99 10.63 4.60 3.18
C TRP A 99 10.92 5.88 4.01
N PRO A 100 10.02 6.87 4.03
CA PRO A 100 10.28 8.14 4.72
C PRO A 100 10.16 8.05 6.25
N HIS A 101 9.53 6.99 6.77
CA HIS A 101 9.29 6.79 8.19
C HIS A 101 10.03 5.56 8.73
N ALA A 102 10.39 5.55 10.00
CA ALA A 102 11.02 4.38 10.63
C ALA A 102 10.04 3.19 10.68
N SER A 103 8.78 3.46 11.00
CA SER A 103 7.68 2.49 10.95
C SER A 103 6.35 3.19 10.67
N GLU A 104 5.36 2.40 10.26
CA GLU A 104 3.95 2.77 10.13
C GLU A 104 3.08 1.92 11.05
N THR A 105 2.08 2.51 11.70
CA THR A 105 0.99 1.76 12.34
C THR A 105 0.11 1.14 11.25
N VAL A 106 0.11 -0.19 11.10
CA VAL A 106 -0.57 -0.85 9.99
C VAL A 106 -1.94 -1.38 10.39
N PHE A 107 -2.92 -1.09 9.54
CA PHE A 107 -4.25 -1.68 9.57
C PHE A 107 -4.54 -2.40 8.25
N ILE A 108 -5.26 -3.52 8.32
CA ILE A 108 -5.75 -4.24 7.15
C ILE A 108 -7.26 -4.32 7.15
N ARG A 109 -7.89 -4.14 5.98
CA ARG A 109 -9.34 -4.35 5.85
C ARG A 109 -9.67 -5.83 5.87
N ILE A 110 -10.58 -6.23 6.76
CA ILE A 110 -11.04 -7.62 6.93
C ILE A 110 -12.35 -7.86 6.18
N THR A 111 -13.25 -6.88 6.13
CA THR A 111 -14.58 -7.05 5.51
C THR A 111 -14.95 -5.93 4.54
N THR A 112 -15.94 -6.19 3.70
CA THR A 112 -16.55 -5.20 2.79
C THR A 112 -17.24 -4.06 3.53
N ASP A 113 -17.60 -4.22 4.80
CA ASP A 113 -18.20 -3.16 5.63
C ASP A 113 -17.17 -2.22 6.26
N ALA A 114 -15.94 -2.26 5.74
CA ALA A 114 -14.82 -1.41 6.17
C ALA A 114 -14.51 -1.57 7.67
N PHE A 115 -14.53 -2.82 8.14
CA PHE A 115 -13.88 -3.24 9.36
C PHE A 115 -12.40 -3.51 9.10
N TRP A 116 -11.57 -3.00 10.00
CA TRP A 116 -10.13 -3.02 9.92
C TRP A 116 -9.56 -3.66 11.16
N ARG A 117 -8.41 -4.30 11.01
CA ARG A 117 -7.66 -4.90 12.10
C ARG A 117 -6.32 -4.19 12.21
N TYR A 118 -5.95 -3.78 13.43
CA TYR A 118 -4.60 -3.31 13.75
C TYR A 118 -3.64 -4.51 13.74
N LEU A 119 -2.51 -4.37 13.04
CA LEU A 119 -1.54 -5.45 12.86
C LEU A 119 -0.22 -5.24 13.61
N GLY A 120 0.06 -4.01 14.06
CA GLY A 120 1.33 -3.63 14.67
C GLY A 120 2.00 -2.45 13.97
N GLU A 121 3.24 -2.21 14.36
CA GLU A 121 4.14 -1.23 13.77
C GLU A 121 5.07 -1.91 12.77
N TYR A 122 5.13 -1.42 11.54
CA TYR A 122 5.85 -2.08 10.46
C TYR A 122 6.90 -1.16 9.84
N GLU A 123 8.10 -1.70 9.63
CA GLU A 123 9.07 -1.07 8.73
C GLU A 123 8.85 -1.51 7.29
N PHE A 124 9.25 -0.66 6.34
CA PHE A 124 9.09 -0.89 4.89
C PHE A 124 10.46 -0.95 4.22
N ILE A 125 10.78 -2.11 3.67
CA ILE A 125 12.09 -2.43 3.10
C ILE A 125 11.94 -2.55 1.59
N LYS A 126 12.69 -1.74 0.85
CA LYS A 126 12.57 -1.69 -0.61
C LYS A 126 13.00 -3.02 -1.23
N CYS A 127 12.17 -3.56 -2.12
CA CYS A 127 12.46 -4.74 -2.92
C CYS A 127 12.58 -4.38 -4.40
N ALA A 128 13.03 -5.36 -5.21
CA ALA A 128 12.89 -5.27 -6.66
C ALA A 128 11.40 -5.10 -7.02
N PRO A 129 11.07 -4.19 -7.96
CA PRO A 129 9.70 -3.99 -8.44
C PRO A 129 9.15 -5.28 -9.06
N LEU A 130 7.84 -5.32 -9.30
CA LEU A 130 7.23 -6.45 -10.00
C LEU A 130 7.80 -6.57 -11.42
N THR A 131 8.14 -7.80 -11.81
CA THR A 131 8.41 -8.12 -13.22
C THR A 131 7.12 -8.15 -14.02
N VAL A 132 7.24 -8.22 -15.35
CA VAL A 132 6.09 -8.37 -16.26
C VAL A 132 5.29 -9.64 -15.95
N ASP A 133 5.98 -10.76 -15.76
CA ASP A 133 5.33 -12.04 -15.49
C ASP A 133 4.66 -12.04 -14.12
N GLU A 134 5.29 -11.41 -13.13
CA GLU A 134 4.72 -11.23 -11.80
C GLU A 134 3.45 -10.38 -11.82
N PHE A 135 3.46 -9.25 -12.55
CA PHE A 135 2.27 -8.42 -12.71
C PHE A 135 1.13 -9.18 -13.39
N ARG A 136 1.43 -9.89 -14.49
CA ARG A 136 0.44 -10.69 -15.24
C ARG A 136 -0.15 -11.82 -14.42
N ALA A 137 0.62 -12.37 -13.48
CA ALA A 137 0.21 -13.43 -12.58
C ALA A 137 -0.54 -12.93 -11.33
N LEU A 138 -0.61 -11.63 -11.08
CA LEU A 138 -1.45 -11.10 -10.00
C LEU A 138 -2.92 -11.45 -10.22
N PRO A 139 -3.72 -11.62 -9.16
CA PRO A 139 -5.16 -11.74 -9.27
C PRO A 139 -5.75 -10.60 -10.11
N ASN A 140 -6.79 -10.91 -10.92
CA ASN A 140 -7.41 -9.93 -11.81
C ASN A 140 -7.85 -8.67 -11.04
N GLU A 141 -8.41 -8.84 -9.84
CA GLU A 141 -8.83 -7.73 -8.97
C GLU A 141 -7.66 -6.79 -8.63
N ALA A 142 -6.45 -7.31 -8.44
CA ALA A 142 -5.26 -6.51 -8.19
C ALA A 142 -4.80 -5.76 -9.44
N GLN A 143 -4.77 -6.42 -10.60
CA GLN A 143 -4.44 -5.76 -11.87
C GLN A 143 -5.43 -4.61 -12.19
N VAL A 144 -6.72 -4.83 -11.95
CA VAL A 144 -7.79 -3.83 -12.14
C VAL A 144 -7.68 -2.70 -11.12
N SER A 145 -7.40 -3.00 -9.86
CA SER A 145 -7.23 -1.99 -8.80
C SER A 145 -6.06 -1.07 -9.12
N TRP A 146 -4.90 -1.63 -9.48
CA TRP A 146 -3.72 -0.85 -9.83
C TRP A 146 -3.91 0.00 -11.08
N SER A 147 -4.45 -0.57 -12.16
CA SER A 147 -4.65 0.17 -13.41
C SER A 147 -5.68 1.29 -13.26
N SER A 148 -6.80 1.03 -12.58
CA SER A 148 -7.81 2.04 -12.27
C SER A 148 -7.31 3.11 -11.32
N GLY A 149 -6.50 2.69 -10.35
CA GLY A 149 -5.79 3.54 -9.41
C GLY A 149 -4.91 4.56 -10.09
N LEU A 150 -3.96 4.05 -10.89
CA LEU A 150 -3.01 4.85 -11.64
C LEU A 150 -3.71 5.83 -12.60
N ALA A 151 -4.88 5.48 -13.13
CA ALA A 151 -5.66 6.36 -14.01
C ALA A 151 -6.25 7.58 -13.28
N LYS A 152 -6.55 7.46 -11.97
CA LYS A 152 -7.42 8.42 -11.25
C LYS A 152 -6.74 9.10 -10.06
N ALA A 153 -5.81 8.42 -9.40
CA ALA A 153 -5.25 8.86 -8.13
C ALA A 153 -4.26 10.01 -8.32
N LYS A 154 -4.23 10.92 -7.34
CA LYS A 154 -3.31 12.07 -7.33
C LYS A 154 -1.85 11.64 -7.16
N TRP A 155 -1.60 10.63 -6.32
CA TRP A 155 -0.25 10.08 -6.14
C TRP A 155 0.34 9.46 -7.41
N ALA A 156 -0.51 9.12 -8.39
CA ALA A 156 -0.11 8.46 -9.63
C ALA A 156 0.27 9.44 -10.75
N THR A 157 0.20 10.76 -10.52
CA THR A 157 0.36 11.76 -11.59
C THR A 157 1.66 11.58 -12.36
N GLU A 158 2.79 11.33 -11.70
CA GLU A 158 4.07 11.17 -12.38
C GLU A 158 4.11 9.93 -13.30
N ALA A 159 3.74 8.75 -12.77
CA ALA A 159 3.68 7.52 -13.55
C ALA A 159 2.66 7.61 -14.69
N ARG A 160 1.48 8.18 -14.41
CA ARG A 160 0.43 8.42 -15.40
C ARG A 160 0.92 9.34 -16.52
N THR A 161 1.67 10.39 -16.19
CA THR A 161 2.25 11.32 -17.17
C THR A 161 3.26 10.63 -18.06
N ARG A 162 4.21 9.87 -17.50
CA ARG A 162 5.17 9.07 -18.28
C ARG A 162 4.46 8.13 -19.26
N MET A 163 3.50 7.36 -18.74
CA MET A 163 2.73 6.41 -19.54
C MET A 163 1.95 7.10 -20.67
N PHE A 164 1.33 8.24 -20.41
CA PHE A 164 0.59 9.00 -21.42
C PHE A 164 1.52 9.56 -22.50
N LEU A 165 2.60 10.23 -22.11
CA LEU A 165 3.56 10.79 -23.07
C LEU A 165 4.23 9.71 -23.91
N ARG A 166 4.50 8.54 -23.34
CA ARG A 166 5.02 7.38 -24.09
C ARG A 166 4.10 6.94 -25.21
N ILE A 167 2.78 6.95 -24.98
CA ILE A 167 1.79 6.68 -26.02
C ILE A 167 1.79 7.78 -27.09
N GLN A 168 1.84 9.05 -26.67
CA GLN A 168 1.81 10.19 -27.60
C GLN A 168 3.04 10.27 -28.49
N PHE A 169 4.23 10.02 -27.94
CA PHE A 169 5.50 10.17 -28.65
C PHE A 169 5.98 8.90 -29.34
N GLY A 170 5.45 7.73 -28.96
CA GLY A 170 5.95 6.44 -29.44
C GLY A 170 7.38 6.10 -28.96
N ARG A 171 7.89 6.80 -27.93
CA ARG A 171 9.21 6.60 -27.32
C ARG A 171 9.17 6.91 -25.82
N GLU A 172 10.24 6.60 -25.10
CA GLU A 172 10.37 7.01 -23.71
C GLU A 172 10.41 8.55 -23.60
N PRO A 173 9.55 9.17 -22.77
CA PRO A 173 9.62 10.59 -22.51
C PRO A 173 10.82 10.94 -21.64
N THR A 174 11.40 12.12 -21.86
CA THR A 174 12.44 12.67 -20.99
C THR A 174 11.83 13.19 -19.69
N LEU A 175 12.67 13.36 -18.66
CA LEU A 175 12.24 13.97 -17.39
C LEU A 175 11.67 15.38 -17.61
N ALA A 176 12.31 16.19 -18.46
CA ALA A 176 11.85 17.55 -18.76
C ALA A 176 10.45 17.57 -19.40
N GLU A 177 10.17 16.64 -20.32
CA GLU A 177 8.84 16.49 -20.93
C GLU A 177 7.79 16.08 -19.88
N CYS A 178 8.14 15.18 -18.97
CA CYS A 178 7.24 14.75 -17.90
C CYS A 178 6.95 15.87 -16.90
N THR A 179 7.94 16.69 -16.55
CA THR A 179 7.78 17.83 -15.63
C THR A 179 6.97 18.96 -16.25
N ALA A 180 7.11 19.21 -17.57
CA ALA A 180 6.40 20.27 -18.26
C ALA A 180 4.96 19.92 -18.64
N ALA A 181 4.62 18.63 -18.70
CA ALA A 181 3.30 18.18 -19.11
C ALA A 181 2.23 18.42 -18.02
N PRO A 182 1.02 18.86 -18.40
CA PRO A 182 -0.11 18.86 -17.48
C PRO A 182 -0.52 17.43 -17.11
N ASP A 183 -1.16 17.25 -15.95
CA ASP A 183 -1.65 15.94 -15.52
C ASP A 183 -2.66 15.37 -16.54
N PRO A 184 -2.37 14.25 -17.20
CA PRO A 184 -3.25 13.68 -18.23
C PRO A 184 -4.38 12.83 -17.62
N LYS A 185 -4.80 13.12 -16.38
CA LYS A 185 -5.94 12.47 -15.73
C LYS A 185 -7.18 12.57 -16.62
N GLY A 186 -7.77 11.42 -16.93
CA GLY A 186 -8.91 11.33 -17.85
C GLY A 186 -8.55 11.20 -19.33
N HIS A 187 -7.28 11.36 -19.70
CA HIS A 187 -6.77 11.21 -21.07
C HIS A 187 -6.04 9.88 -21.33
N ILE A 188 -5.84 9.07 -20.29
CA ILE A 188 -5.33 7.70 -20.38
C ILE A 188 -6.26 6.73 -19.66
N SER A 189 -6.64 5.64 -20.32
CA SER A 189 -7.57 4.65 -19.77
C SER A 189 -6.86 3.63 -18.87
N PRO A 190 -7.59 3.00 -17.93
CA PRO A 190 -7.06 1.86 -17.16
C PRO A 190 -6.52 0.75 -18.07
N GLN A 191 -7.14 0.48 -19.21
CA GLN A 191 -6.69 -0.54 -20.17
C GLN A 191 -5.34 -0.19 -20.80
N GLN A 192 -5.13 1.08 -21.17
CA GLN A 192 -3.85 1.56 -21.67
C GLN A 192 -2.75 1.47 -20.61
N ILE A 193 -3.07 1.77 -19.34
CA ILE A 193 -2.14 1.60 -18.23
C ILE A 193 -1.81 0.13 -18.00
N GLN A 194 -2.83 -0.75 -17.95
CA GLN A 194 -2.63 -2.18 -17.76
C GLN A 194 -1.78 -2.79 -18.87
N ALA A 195 -1.96 -2.37 -20.12
CA ALA A 195 -1.10 -2.77 -21.23
C ALA A 195 0.36 -2.37 -20.98
N GLN A 196 0.63 -1.14 -20.56
CA GLN A 196 2.01 -0.69 -20.29
C GLN A 196 2.67 -1.43 -19.12
N LEU A 197 1.93 -1.74 -18.05
CA LEU A 197 2.41 -2.59 -16.96
C LEU A 197 2.69 -4.02 -17.46
N SER A 198 1.80 -4.56 -18.28
CA SER A 198 1.93 -5.90 -18.85
C SER A 198 3.02 -6.00 -19.93
N GLU A 199 3.48 -4.88 -20.48
CA GLU A 199 4.59 -4.80 -21.44
C GLU A 199 5.92 -4.43 -20.77
N GLY A 200 5.91 -4.13 -19.46
CA GLY A 200 7.11 -3.74 -18.71
C GLY A 200 7.59 -2.31 -18.98
N LYS A 201 6.75 -1.47 -19.60
CA LYS A 201 7.04 -0.04 -19.85
C LYS A 201 6.88 0.79 -18.58
N GLU A 202 6.12 0.31 -17.63
CA GLU A 202 6.00 0.86 -16.28
C GLU A 202 5.98 -0.32 -15.29
N SER A 203 6.39 -0.11 -14.04
CA SER A 203 6.42 -1.18 -13.03
C SER A 203 5.83 -0.72 -11.70
N ILE A 204 5.32 -1.68 -10.94
CA ILE A 204 4.84 -1.45 -9.57
C ILE A 204 5.99 -1.73 -8.61
N GLY A 205 6.29 -0.76 -7.75
CA GLY A 205 7.27 -0.91 -6.68
C GLY A 205 6.79 -1.89 -5.62
N VAL A 206 7.71 -2.61 -5.00
CA VAL A 206 7.42 -3.59 -3.95
C VAL A 206 8.23 -3.26 -2.72
N TRP A 207 7.60 -3.39 -1.56
CA TRP A 207 8.20 -3.25 -0.25
C TRP A 207 7.90 -4.50 0.55
N ALA A 208 8.93 -5.15 1.10
CA ALA A 208 8.74 -6.10 2.18
C ALA A 208 8.45 -5.30 3.46
N ILE A 209 7.40 -5.71 4.16
CA ILE A 209 7.00 -5.09 5.42
C ILE A 209 7.09 -6.15 6.52
N ARG A 210 7.76 -5.81 7.62
CA ARG A 210 7.87 -6.68 8.80
C ARG A 210 7.48 -5.92 10.04
N CYS A 211 6.82 -6.62 10.95
CA CYS A 211 6.40 -6.05 12.23
C CYS A 211 7.63 -5.90 13.14
N VAL A 212 7.78 -4.72 13.74
CA VAL A 212 8.89 -4.36 14.64
C VAL A 212 8.42 -4.10 16.06
N ALA A 213 7.13 -3.80 16.26
CA ALA A 213 6.51 -3.61 17.56
C ALA A 213 5.01 -3.83 17.47
N TYR A 214 4.37 -4.03 18.63
CA TYR A 214 2.92 -4.13 18.74
C TYR A 214 2.47 -3.34 19.98
N ASP A 215 1.56 -2.38 19.81
CA ASP A 215 1.02 -1.58 20.90
C ASP A 215 -0.29 -2.21 21.43
N GLU A 216 -0.18 -2.93 22.54
CA GLU A 216 -1.32 -3.60 23.19
C GLU A 216 -2.35 -2.60 23.73
N GLU A 217 -1.89 -1.46 24.26
CA GLU A 217 -2.79 -0.43 24.78
C GLU A 217 -3.60 0.20 23.64
N LEU A 218 -2.95 0.49 22.50
CA LEU A 218 -3.64 0.94 21.30
C LEU A 218 -4.68 -0.08 20.82
N GLN A 219 -4.36 -1.38 20.85
CA GLN A 219 -5.32 -2.41 20.46
C GLN A 219 -6.58 -2.41 21.34
N LEU A 220 -6.43 -2.16 22.65
CA LEU A 220 -7.55 -2.06 23.59
C LEU A 220 -8.36 -0.75 23.44
N GLU A 221 -7.74 0.31 22.91
CA GLU A 221 -8.40 1.61 22.65
C GLU A 221 -9.28 1.62 21.38
N LEU A 222 -9.09 0.65 20.46
CA LEU A 222 -9.71 0.58 19.13
C LEU A 222 -11.07 -0.14 19.10
#